data_AF-A0A4W5QZQ2-F1
#
_entry.id   AF-A0A4W5QZQ2-F1
#
_cell.length_a   1.000
_cell.length_b   1.000
_cell.length_c   1.000
_cell.angle_alpha   90.00
_cell.angle_beta   90.00
_cell.angle_gamma   90.00
#
_symmetry.space_group_name_H-M   'P 1'
#
loop_
_entity.id
_entity.type
_entity.pdbx_description
1 polymer ?
#
loop_
_entity_poly.entity_id
_entity_poly.type
_entity_poly.pdbx_seq_one_letter_code
_entity_poly.pdbx_strand_id
1 'polypeptide(L)'
;MYSNLFYKSHVFFLQCVRFSQQQFPRLCATTEALLSKECCPVWEGDGSACGASSGRGFCRDVEVSDLPNGMNYPFSGLDDRERWPLVFYNRTCQCASNYMGFNCGECQFGLFGAKCEERRESVRRNVFHLSAAERRKLISYLNLAKHTFSQDYVIATGTYREMNNGSTPLFSDVSTYDVFVWMHYYVSRNALLGGPGNVWTDVDFAHWAPAFLPWHRVYLLHWEREIRKLTGDFEFSIPYWDWRDAQGCDVCTDDLMGAQSPRDPNLISPASVFSSWRVMCSRAEDYSVRGVLCDGNYEGPLLRNPGNHNHNLVARLPTAAEVEFTVSLRDYDTGSMDRSANFSFRNTLEGLGNSREMGMHASLHIFMNGSMSSVQGSANDPIFLLHHAYVDSIYEQWLRRHAPEQTHYPEFNAPIGHNRQYHMVPFIPLHRNIEYFTSSKELGYQYSYMLSSVICICDYDPGVLGCVAMATQGEEIIVPPTREGTSHHQQ
;
A
#
# COMPACT_ATOMS: atom_id res chain seq x y z
N MET A 1 -55.64 43.00 -35.04
CA MET A 1 -55.51 42.33 -33.72
C MET A 1 -54.44 41.26 -33.81
N TYR A 2 -54.04 40.68 -32.67
CA TYR A 2 -52.76 40.03 -32.41
C TYR A 2 -52.47 38.68 -33.11
N SER A 3 -51.16 38.40 -33.23
CA SER A 3 -50.46 37.10 -33.15
C SER A 3 -50.51 36.10 -34.32
N ASN A 4 -49.36 35.98 -35.00
CA ASN A 4 -48.88 34.70 -35.53
C ASN A 4 -48.47 33.77 -34.37
N LEU A 5 -48.82 32.49 -34.41
CA LEU A 5 -48.21 31.47 -33.53
C LEU A 5 -47.00 30.83 -34.23
N PHE A 6 -45.80 31.16 -33.78
CA PHE A 6 -44.61 30.34 -34.00
C PHE A 6 -44.26 29.62 -32.70
N TYR A 7 -44.34 28.29 -32.70
CA TYR A 7 -43.87 27.47 -31.58
C TYR A 7 -42.34 27.55 -31.50
N LYS A 8 -41.81 28.18 -30.45
CA LYS A 8 -40.38 28.12 -30.10
C LYS A 8 -40.15 27.02 -29.09
N SER A 9 -39.59 25.90 -29.54
CA SER A 9 -39.04 24.88 -28.65
C SER A 9 -37.78 25.43 -27.96
N HIS A 10 -37.89 25.78 -26.69
CA HIS A 10 -36.74 26.18 -25.87
C HIS A 10 -35.97 24.94 -25.41
N VAL A 11 -34.96 24.55 -26.18
CA VAL A 11 -33.96 23.56 -25.73
C VAL A 11 -33.10 24.21 -24.66
N PHE A 12 -33.32 23.84 -23.39
CA PHE A 12 -32.39 24.15 -22.32
C PHE A 12 -31.11 23.33 -22.51
N PHE A 13 -30.06 23.96 -23.03
CA PHE A 13 -28.71 23.45 -22.86
C PHE A 13 -28.33 23.57 -21.38
N LEU A 14 -28.47 22.47 -20.63
CA LEU A 14 -27.67 22.31 -19.43
C LEU A 14 -26.20 22.25 -19.86
N GLN A 15 -25.46 23.32 -19.58
CA GLN A 15 -24.00 23.26 -19.54
C GLN A 15 -23.61 22.42 -18.33
N CYS A 16 -23.58 21.10 -18.49
CA CYS A 16 -22.82 20.22 -17.61
C CYS A 16 -21.35 20.60 -17.74
N VAL A 17 -20.88 21.45 -16.84
CA VAL A 17 -19.46 21.82 -16.74
C VAL A 17 -18.69 20.55 -16.36
N ARG A 18 -18.03 19.94 -17.35
CA ARG A 18 -17.23 18.74 -17.15
C ARG A 18 -15.92 19.12 -16.48
N PHE A 19 -15.90 19.09 -15.16
CA PHE A 19 -14.66 19.19 -14.39
C PHE A 19 -13.88 17.88 -14.49
N SER A 20 -12.65 17.98 -15.01
CA SER A 20 -11.64 16.92 -14.96
C SER A 20 -11.14 16.68 -13.53
N GLN A 21 -10.22 15.73 -13.34
CA GLN A 21 -10.29 14.82 -12.20
C GLN A 21 -8.97 14.72 -11.39
N GLN A 22 -8.87 13.73 -10.47
CA GLN A 22 -7.61 13.07 -10.06
C GLN A 22 -6.68 13.62 -8.86
N GLN A 23 -5.47 13.10 -8.51
CA GLN A 23 -4.71 12.98 -7.18
C GLN A 23 -3.82 14.04 -6.61
N PHE A 24 -3.11 14.84 -7.38
CA PHE A 24 -2.66 16.06 -6.76
C PHE A 24 -3.96 16.79 -6.39
N PRO A 25 -4.45 16.70 -5.13
CA PRO A 25 -5.82 16.26 -4.89
C PRO A 25 -6.85 17.14 -5.58
N ARG A 26 -7.52 16.58 -6.60
CA ARG A 26 -8.19 17.15 -7.80
C ARG A 26 -8.13 18.65 -7.98
N LEU A 27 -8.67 19.33 -6.98
CA LEU A 27 -8.69 20.76 -6.78
C LEU A 27 -7.28 21.39 -6.85
N CYS A 28 -6.22 20.63 -6.53
CA CYS A 28 -4.81 21.01 -6.64
C CYS A 28 -4.15 20.65 -7.98
N ALA A 29 -4.77 19.82 -8.85
CA ALA A 29 -4.23 19.41 -10.15
C ALA A 29 -4.33 20.52 -11.22
N THR A 30 -4.09 21.78 -10.84
CA THR A 30 -4.42 22.97 -11.60
C THR A 30 -3.23 23.91 -11.75
N THR A 31 -3.22 24.72 -12.81
CA THR A 31 -2.19 25.76 -13.03
C THR A 31 -2.11 26.73 -11.86
N GLU A 32 -3.24 27.06 -11.23
CA GLU A 32 -3.30 27.98 -10.09
C GLU A 32 -2.61 27.40 -8.84
N ALA A 33 -2.93 26.16 -8.47
CA ALA A 33 -2.34 25.50 -7.30
C ALA A 33 -0.86 25.14 -7.49
N LEU A 34 -0.43 24.77 -8.70
CA LEU A 34 0.98 24.52 -9.00
C LEU A 34 1.81 25.81 -9.03
N LEU A 35 1.30 26.91 -9.60
CA LEU A 35 2.02 28.18 -9.62
C LEU A 35 2.04 28.90 -8.26
N SER A 36 1.00 28.75 -7.43
CA SER A 36 1.00 29.22 -6.05
C SER A 36 1.82 28.33 -5.11
N LYS A 37 2.08 27.08 -5.52
CA LYS A 37 2.62 26.00 -4.69
C LYS A 37 1.80 25.73 -3.43
N GLU A 38 0.48 25.92 -3.49
CA GLU A 38 -0.45 25.68 -2.38
C GLU A 38 -1.52 24.64 -2.77
N CYS A 39 -1.52 23.50 -2.06
CA CYS A 39 -2.59 22.51 -2.11
C CYS A 39 -3.37 22.52 -0.78
N CYS A 40 -4.21 23.54 -0.62
CA CYS A 40 -5.06 23.73 0.54
C CYS A 40 -6.56 23.77 0.18
N PRO A 41 -7.10 22.66 -0.37
CA PRO A 41 -8.47 22.61 -0.87
C PRO A 41 -9.52 22.86 0.22
N VAL A 42 -10.67 23.37 -0.23
CA VAL A 42 -11.85 23.59 0.61
C VAL A 42 -12.43 22.26 1.11
N TRP A 43 -12.90 22.25 2.36
CA TRP A 43 -13.77 21.20 2.86
C TRP A 43 -15.24 21.60 2.69
N GLU A 44 -16.03 20.78 1.99
CA GLU A 44 -17.43 21.07 1.66
C GLU A 44 -18.32 21.26 2.90
N GLY A 45 -17.95 20.69 4.05
CA GLY A 45 -18.74 20.76 5.28
C GLY A 45 -18.78 22.13 5.96
N ASP A 46 -17.85 23.04 5.65
CA ASP A 46 -17.89 24.44 6.13
C ASP A 46 -17.48 25.50 5.11
N GLY A 47 -17.07 25.11 3.90
CA GLY A 47 -16.68 26.03 2.82
C GLY A 47 -15.31 26.68 3.01
N SER A 48 -14.51 26.28 3.99
CA SER A 48 -13.18 26.82 4.26
C SER A 48 -12.03 25.89 3.83
N ALA A 49 -10.89 26.48 3.48
CA ALA A 49 -9.66 25.73 3.21
C ALA A 49 -9.28 24.86 4.41
N CYS A 50 -9.04 23.56 4.18
CA CYS A 50 -8.68 22.60 5.22
C CYS A 50 -9.70 22.43 6.38
N GLY A 51 -10.95 22.89 6.22
CA GLY A 51 -11.95 22.87 7.29
C GLY A 51 -11.59 23.74 8.50
N ALA A 52 -10.88 24.84 8.26
CA ALA A 52 -10.39 25.78 9.28
C ALA A 52 -11.52 26.41 10.12
N SER A 53 -12.68 26.70 9.52
CA SER A 53 -13.85 27.25 10.24
C SER A 53 -14.40 26.28 11.30
N SER A 54 -14.29 24.97 11.06
CA SER A 54 -14.64 23.91 12.02
C SER A 54 -13.47 23.43 12.87
N GLY A 55 -12.28 24.04 12.73
CA GLY A 55 -11.06 23.63 13.44
C GLY A 55 -10.50 22.26 13.02
N ARG A 56 -10.89 21.74 11.85
CA ARG A 56 -10.43 20.43 11.34
C ARG A 56 -8.98 20.44 10.86
N GLY A 57 -8.48 21.59 10.42
CA GLY A 57 -7.11 21.77 9.95
C GLY A 57 -6.86 23.18 9.45
N PHE A 58 -5.62 23.46 9.06
CA PHE A 58 -5.21 24.77 8.55
C PHE A 58 -4.20 24.62 7.41
N CYS A 59 -4.27 25.53 6.44
CA CYS A 59 -3.27 25.61 5.39
C CYS A 59 -1.93 26.13 5.92
N ARG A 60 -0.87 25.33 5.83
CA ARG A 60 0.43 25.61 6.43
C ARG A 60 1.58 25.20 5.51
N ASP A 61 2.75 25.79 5.77
CA ASP A 61 3.99 25.48 5.06
C ASP A 61 4.46 24.06 5.42
N VAL A 62 5.00 23.34 4.44
CA VAL A 62 5.40 21.95 4.60
C VAL A 62 6.78 21.85 5.21
N GLU A 63 6.83 21.46 6.48
CA GLU A 63 8.05 21.08 7.17
C GLU A 63 8.62 19.75 6.63
N VAL A 64 9.82 19.81 6.06
CA VAL A 64 10.64 18.64 5.69
C VAL A 64 11.93 18.64 6.52
N SER A 65 12.53 17.47 6.74
CA SER A 65 13.81 17.39 7.45
C SER A 65 14.99 17.79 6.57
N ASP A 66 15.90 18.60 7.11
CA ASP A 66 17.22 18.90 6.51
C ASP A 66 18.32 17.90 6.93
N LEU A 67 17.97 16.82 7.64
CA LEU A 67 18.92 15.77 8.00
C LEU A 67 19.36 14.97 6.75
N PRO A 68 20.65 14.54 6.69
CA PRO A 68 21.20 13.90 5.51
C PRO A 68 20.57 12.53 5.20
N ASN A 69 20.49 12.21 3.91
CA ASN A 69 20.21 10.86 3.43
C ASN A 69 21.52 10.08 3.23
N GLY A 70 21.43 8.76 3.04
CA GLY A 70 22.55 7.90 2.68
C GLY A 70 23.18 8.27 1.33
N MET A 71 24.46 7.88 1.13
CA MET A 71 25.28 8.30 -0.01
C MET A 71 24.85 7.72 -1.37
N ASN A 72 23.86 6.82 -1.39
CA ASN A 72 23.40 6.06 -2.55
C ASN A 72 22.74 6.96 -3.63
N TYR A 73 22.32 8.19 -3.27
CA TYR A 73 21.78 9.18 -4.19
C TYR A 73 22.65 10.46 -4.19
N PRO A 74 23.57 10.63 -5.16
CA PRO A 74 24.56 11.71 -5.15
C PRO A 74 24.07 13.03 -5.80
N PHE A 75 22.77 13.17 -6.07
CA PHE A 75 22.20 14.31 -6.80
C PHE A 75 21.38 15.23 -5.90
N SER A 76 21.07 16.43 -6.40
CA SER A 76 20.13 17.33 -5.75
C SER A 76 19.42 18.22 -6.77
N GLY A 77 18.10 18.37 -6.61
CA GLY A 77 17.24 19.18 -7.47
C GLY A 77 17.02 18.58 -8.87
N LEU A 78 17.12 17.27 -9.03
CA LEU A 78 16.91 16.57 -10.31
C LEU A 78 15.68 15.68 -10.34
N ASP A 79 15.30 15.05 -9.22
CA ASP A 79 14.10 14.20 -9.16
C ASP A 79 12.95 14.90 -8.41
N ASP A 80 11.76 14.93 -9.04
CA ASP A 80 10.53 15.49 -8.48
C ASP A 80 10.08 14.89 -7.13
N ARG A 81 10.69 13.77 -6.71
CA ARG A 81 10.47 13.07 -5.44
C ARG A 81 11.34 13.59 -4.30
N GLU A 82 12.39 14.37 -4.59
CA GLU A 82 13.26 14.97 -3.57
C GLU A 82 12.51 15.95 -2.67
N ARG A 83 12.72 15.84 -1.35
CA ARG A 83 12.10 16.70 -0.32
C ARG A 83 10.57 16.79 -0.50
N TRP A 84 9.93 15.65 -0.78
CA TRP A 84 8.50 15.56 -1.06
C TRP A 84 7.64 16.33 -0.05
N PRO A 85 6.65 17.15 -0.49
CA PRO A 85 6.18 17.39 -1.86
C PRO A 85 6.73 18.70 -2.47
N LEU A 86 7.80 19.29 -1.93
CA LEU A 86 8.20 20.70 -2.16
C LEU A 86 8.45 21.08 -3.63
N VAL A 87 8.74 20.11 -4.50
CA VAL A 87 8.82 20.33 -5.95
C VAL A 87 7.48 20.82 -6.52
N PHE A 88 6.35 20.31 -6.01
CA PHE A 88 5.00 20.70 -6.43
C PHE A 88 4.36 21.73 -5.49
N TYR A 89 4.38 21.50 -4.17
CA TYR A 89 3.71 22.37 -3.18
C TYR A 89 4.59 22.67 -1.98
N ASN A 90 4.69 23.95 -1.64
CA ASN A 90 5.30 24.44 -0.41
C ASN A 90 4.28 24.45 0.74
N ARG A 91 2.98 24.43 0.45
CA ARG A 91 1.89 24.58 1.42
C ARG A 91 0.81 23.53 1.22
N THR A 92 0.37 22.89 2.29
CA THR A 92 -0.70 21.87 2.30
C THR A 92 -1.57 21.99 3.55
N CYS A 93 -2.71 21.30 3.57
CA CYS A 93 -3.51 21.16 4.78
C CYS A 93 -2.78 20.34 5.87
N GLN A 94 -2.54 20.96 7.03
CA GLN A 94 -2.17 20.25 8.26
C GLN A 94 -3.42 20.11 9.14
N CYS A 95 -3.83 18.86 9.41
CA CYS A 95 -5.06 18.56 10.12
C CYS A 95 -4.87 18.54 11.65
N ALA A 96 -5.95 18.85 12.38
CA ALA A 96 -6.01 18.68 13.82
C ALA A 96 -6.21 17.19 14.18
N SER A 97 -5.73 16.79 15.37
CA SER A 97 -5.39 15.40 15.74
C SER A 97 -6.24 14.27 15.13
N ASN A 98 -7.58 14.32 15.20
CA ASN A 98 -8.41 13.19 14.80
C ASN A 98 -8.76 13.16 13.29
N TYR A 99 -8.39 14.21 12.55
CA TYR A 99 -8.75 14.45 11.15
C TYR A 99 -7.57 14.16 10.20
N MET A 100 -7.88 13.79 8.96
CA MET A 100 -6.93 13.69 7.85
C MET A 100 -7.65 13.82 6.50
N GLY A 101 -7.01 13.37 5.42
CA GLY A 101 -7.45 13.64 4.05
C GLY A 101 -6.92 14.98 3.57
N PHE A 102 -6.89 15.18 2.26
CA PHE A 102 -6.23 16.34 1.62
C PHE A 102 -6.85 17.70 1.97
N ASN A 103 -8.11 17.73 2.43
CA ASN A 103 -8.82 18.92 2.93
C ASN A 103 -9.20 18.81 4.42
N CYS A 104 -8.62 17.86 5.17
CA CYS A 104 -9.01 17.53 6.54
C CYS A 104 -10.49 17.12 6.73
N GLY A 105 -11.15 16.70 5.65
CA GLY A 105 -12.54 16.22 5.67
C GLY A 105 -12.71 14.81 6.20
N GLU A 106 -11.66 14.00 6.21
CA GLU A 106 -11.70 12.60 6.64
C GLU A 106 -11.23 12.42 8.09
N CYS A 107 -11.36 11.20 8.62
CA CYS A 107 -10.86 10.81 9.93
C CYS A 107 -9.55 10.02 9.83
N GLN A 108 -8.72 10.09 10.87
CA GLN A 108 -7.53 9.22 10.99
C GLN A 108 -7.92 7.74 10.94
N PHE A 109 -6.98 6.87 10.55
CA PHE A 109 -7.23 5.43 10.45
C PHE A 109 -7.69 4.87 11.81
N GLY A 110 -8.83 4.18 11.82
CA GLY A 110 -9.49 3.71 13.04
C GLY A 110 -10.49 4.66 13.69
N LEU A 111 -10.57 5.93 13.26
CA LEU A 111 -11.54 6.92 13.75
C LEU A 111 -12.66 7.17 12.74
N PHE A 112 -13.88 7.39 13.24
CA PHE A 112 -15.11 7.50 12.49
C PHE A 112 -16.07 8.54 13.11
N GLY A 113 -17.19 8.78 12.43
CA GLY A 113 -18.21 9.76 12.84
C GLY A 113 -17.88 11.19 12.42
N ALA A 114 -18.86 12.10 12.48
CA ALA A 114 -18.75 13.46 11.93
C ALA A 114 -17.65 14.34 12.59
N LYS A 115 -17.16 13.94 13.77
CA LYS A 115 -16.07 14.57 14.52
C LYS A 115 -14.81 13.71 14.65
N CYS A 116 -14.80 12.50 14.08
CA CYS A 116 -13.71 11.55 14.23
C CYS A 116 -13.45 11.18 15.71
N GLU A 117 -14.53 10.95 16.46
CA GLU A 117 -14.52 10.59 17.90
C GLU A 117 -14.90 9.10 18.13
N GLU A 118 -15.45 8.40 17.12
CA GLU A 118 -15.80 6.98 17.20
C GLU A 118 -14.59 6.10 16.83
N ARG A 119 -13.99 5.36 17.75
CA ARG A 119 -12.99 4.33 17.39
C ARG A 119 -13.70 3.06 16.90
N ARG A 120 -13.33 2.55 15.72
CA ARG A 120 -13.76 1.24 15.21
C ARG A 120 -12.53 0.44 14.76
N GLU A 121 -12.60 -0.88 14.87
CA GLU A 121 -11.49 -1.77 14.54
C GLU A 121 -11.89 -2.75 13.42
N SER A 122 -11.13 -2.77 12.34
CA SER A 122 -11.35 -3.67 11.20
C SER A 122 -10.50 -4.94 11.31
N VAL A 123 -11.05 -6.11 10.99
CA VAL A 123 -10.34 -7.39 11.09
C VAL A 123 -9.99 -7.95 9.71
N ARG A 124 -8.72 -7.82 9.31
CA ARG A 124 -8.18 -8.49 8.12
C ARG A 124 -8.13 -10.00 8.37
N ARG A 125 -8.74 -10.78 7.48
CA ARG A 125 -8.88 -12.25 7.57
C ARG A 125 -8.08 -12.95 6.47
N ASN A 126 -7.72 -14.22 6.72
CA ASN A 126 -7.19 -15.07 5.66
C ASN A 126 -8.25 -15.21 4.57
N VAL A 127 -7.87 -15.01 3.31
CA VAL A 127 -8.76 -15.08 2.15
C VAL A 127 -9.53 -16.41 2.07
N PHE A 128 -8.93 -17.52 2.50
CA PHE A 128 -9.59 -18.85 2.53
C PHE A 128 -10.65 -18.97 3.63
N HIS A 129 -10.59 -18.14 4.67
CA HIS A 129 -11.61 -18.08 5.73
C HIS A 129 -12.81 -17.18 5.36
N LEU A 130 -12.83 -16.60 4.16
CA LEU A 130 -13.97 -15.85 3.64
C LEU A 130 -15.02 -16.79 3.02
N SER A 131 -16.29 -16.56 3.36
CA SER A 131 -17.43 -17.25 2.75
C SER A 131 -17.54 -16.96 1.25
N ALA A 132 -18.26 -17.81 0.51
CA ALA A 132 -18.51 -17.59 -0.92
C ALA A 132 -19.32 -16.31 -1.24
N ALA A 133 -19.92 -15.64 -0.25
CA ALA A 133 -20.46 -14.29 -0.40
C ALA A 133 -19.36 -13.22 -0.27
N GLU A 134 -18.51 -13.32 0.75
CA GLU A 134 -17.40 -12.40 0.99
C GLU A 134 -16.33 -12.46 -0.11
N ARG A 135 -16.01 -13.66 -0.64
CA ARG A 135 -15.13 -13.82 -1.81
C ARG A 135 -15.67 -13.09 -3.02
N ARG A 136 -16.95 -13.30 -3.38
CA ARG A 136 -17.60 -12.57 -4.48
C ARG A 136 -17.64 -11.06 -4.23
N LYS A 137 -17.87 -10.61 -2.98
CA LYS A 137 -17.81 -9.18 -2.60
C LYS A 137 -16.42 -8.59 -2.90
N LEU A 138 -15.35 -9.24 -2.45
CA LEU A 138 -13.97 -8.85 -2.73
C LEU A 138 -13.71 -8.72 -4.25
N ILE A 139 -14.00 -9.76 -5.03
CA ILE A 139 -13.75 -9.75 -6.48
C ILE A 139 -14.58 -8.66 -7.18
N SER A 140 -15.84 -8.46 -6.77
CA SER A 140 -16.69 -7.38 -7.29
C SER A 140 -16.15 -5.98 -6.94
N TYR A 141 -15.63 -5.77 -5.73
CA TYR A 141 -15.12 -4.48 -5.27
C TYR A 141 -13.79 -4.12 -5.95
N LEU A 142 -12.87 -5.08 -6.09
CA LEU A 142 -11.63 -4.87 -6.86
C LEU A 142 -11.96 -4.57 -8.34
N ASN A 143 -12.91 -5.29 -8.94
CA ASN A 143 -13.31 -5.05 -10.31
C ASN A 143 -14.06 -3.71 -10.50
N LEU A 144 -14.84 -3.26 -9.52
CA LEU A 144 -15.45 -1.94 -9.51
C LEU A 144 -14.39 -0.83 -9.41
N ALA A 145 -13.40 -1.00 -8.53
CA ALA A 145 -12.28 -0.06 -8.39
C ALA A 145 -11.43 0.04 -9.66
N LYS A 146 -11.26 -1.05 -10.41
CA LYS A 146 -10.54 -1.07 -11.70
C LYS A 146 -11.31 -0.41 -12.86
N HIS A 147 -12.62 -0.28 -12.76
CA HIS A 147 -13.47 0.25 -13.84
C HIS A 147 -14.17 1.58 -13.50
N THR A 148 -13.92 2.15 -12.32
CA THR A 148 -14.45 3.46 -11.91
C THR A 148 -13.29 4.44 -11.75
N PHE A 149 -13.35 5.61 -12.40
CA PHE A 149 -12.38 6.69 -12.19
C PHE A 149 -12.42 7.17 -10.74
N SER A 150 -11.24 7.42 -10.16
CA SER A 150 -11.18 7.94 -8.79
C SER A 150 -11.79 9.34 -8.72
N GLN A 151 -12.62 9.58 -7.70
CA GLN A 151 -13.13 10.92 -7.44
C GLN A 151 -12.02 11.83 -6.92
N ASP A 152 -11.04 11.28 -6.21
CA ASP A 152 -10.00 12.07 -5.56
C ASP A 152 -8.61 11.96 -6.22
N TYR A 153 -8.32 10.95 -7.08
CA TYR A 153 -6.92 10.51 -7.35
C TYR A 153 -6.43 10.21 -8.83
N VAL A 154 -5.13 10.51 -9.21
CA VAL A 154 -4.39 10.93 -10.50
C VAL A 154 -3.41 9.84 -10.88
N ILE A 155 -2.88 10.02 -12.08
CA ILE A 155 -1.43 10.00 -12.28
C ILE A 155 -0.86 11.35 -12.82
N ALA A 156 0.40 11.65 -12.53
CA ALA A 156 1.15 12.64 -13.30
C ALA A 156 1.77 11.97 -14.53
N THR A 157 1.64 12.61 -15.69
CA THR A 157 2.09 12.06 -16.98
C THR A 157 3.35 12.72 -17.52
N GLY A 158 3.87 13.72 -16.81
CA GLY A 158 5.18 14.32 -17.03
C GLY A 158 5.76 14.86 -15.73
N THR A 159 7.06 15.14 -15.74
CA THR A 159 7.78 15.76 -14.62
C THR A 159 7.35 17.22 -14.38
N TYR A 160 7.63 17.78 -13.21
CA TYR A 160 7.35 19.20 -12.91
C TYR A 160 8.07 20.15 -13.89
N ARG A 161 9.21 19.72 -14.41
CA ARG A 161 9.96 20.39 -15.49
C ARG A 161 9.21 20.36 -16.82
N GLU A 162 8.64 19.21 -17.21
CA GLU A 162 7.80 19.09 -18.42
C GLU A 162 6.48 19.86 -18.27
N MET A 163 5.95 20.00 -17.05
CA MET A 163 4.83 20.90 -16.74
C MET A 163 5.17 22.41 -16.88
N ASN A 164 6.35 22.75 -17.41
CA ASN A 164 6.90 24.11 -17.48
C ASN A 164 6.79 24.83 -16.13
N ASN A 165 7.35 24.20 -15.09
CA ASN A 165 7.33 24.63 -13.69
C ASN A 165 5.92 24.91 -13.13
N GLY A 166 4.95 24.07 -13.50
CA GLY A 166 3.57 24.15 -13.02
C GLY A 166 2.61 24.98 -13.88
N SER A 167 3.11 25.73 -14.86
CA SER A 167 2.25 26.54 -15.75
C SER A 167 1.38 25.69 -16.71
N THR A 168 1.85 24.50 -17.07
CA THR A 168 1.16 23.55 -17.97
C THR A 168 0.97 22.20 -17.24
N PRO A 169 -0.12 22.01 -16.47
CA PRO A 169 -0.38 20.75 -15.76
C PRO A 169 -0.40 19.52 -16.69
N LEU A 170 0.26 18.43 -16.29
CA LEU A 170 0.33 17.16 -17.03
C LEU A 170 -0.20 16.01 -16.16
N PHE A 171 -1.52 15.83 -16.20
CA PHE A 171 -2.27 14.87 -15.38
C PHE A 171 -3.24 14.04 -16.24
N SER A 172 -3.54 12.81 -15.81
CA SER A 172 -4.39 11.88 -16.57
C SER A 172 -5.31 11.04 -15.70
N ASP A 173 -6.38 10.57 -16.32
CA ASP A 173 -7.51 9.87 -15.72
C ASP A 173 -7.28 8.36 -15.58
N VAL A 174 -7.40 7.88 -14.35
CA VAL A 174 -7.17 6.49 -13.95
C VAL A 174 -8.24 5.98 -13.02
N SER A 175 -8.41 4.66 -13.00
CA SER A 175 -9.35 3.99 -12.09
C SER A 175 -8.92 4.13 -10.62
N THR A 176 -9.84 3.97 -9.68
CA THR A 176 -9.52 3.91 -8.24
C THR A 176 -8.48 2.83 -7.92
N TYR A 177 -8.40 1.75 -8.69
CA TYR A 177 -7.33 0.76 -8.58
C TYR A 177 -6.00 1.27 -9.16
N ASP A 178 -6.04 1.91 -10.34
CA ASP A 178 -4.86 2.32 -11.11
C ASP A 178 -4.12 3.53 -10.55
N VAL A 179 -4.79 4.36 -9.75
CA VAL A 179 -4.15 5.32 -8.83
C VAL A 179 -3.01 4.65 -8.07
N PHE A 180 -3.32 3.56 -7.36
CA PHE A 180 -2.34 2.87 -6.51
C PHE A 180 -1.28 2.14 -7.35
N VAL A 181 -1.65 1.60 -8.52
CA VAL A 181 -0.69 1.04 -9.49
C VAL A 181 0.37 2.08 -9.86
N TRP A 182 -0.03 3.30 -10.20
CA TRP A 182 0.93 4.34 -10.55
C TRP A 182 1.71 4.87 -9.35
N MET A 183 1.11 4.96 -8.15
CA MET A 183 1.85 5.33 -6.95
C MET A 183 3.02 4.37 -6.68
N HIS A 184 2.81 3.05 -6.89
CA HIS A 184 3.86 2.03 -6.76
C HIS A 184 4.90 2.11 -7.89
N TYR A 185 4.47 2.34 -9.14
CA TYR A 185 5.39 2.66 -10.24
C TYR A 185 6.25 3.91 -9.94
N TYR A 186 5.65 4.99 -9.46
CA TYR A 186 6.30 6.29 -9.29
C TYR A 186 7.27 6.31 -8.11
N VAL A 187 6.98 5.56 -7.06
CA VAL A 187 7.90 5.40 -5.92
C VAL A 187 9.12 4.54 -6.29
N SER A 188 8.95 3.55 -7.18
CA SER A 188 10.00 2.63 -7.63
C SER A 188 10.63 2.90 -9.01
N ARG A 189 10.31 4.02 -9.68
CA ARG A 189 11.00 4.39 -10.93
C ARG A 189 12.45 4.84 -10.66
N ASN A 190 13.31 4.61 -11.65
CA ASN A 190 14.63 5.24 -11.73
C ASN A 190 14.50 6.78 -11.64
N ALA A 191 15.52 7.46 -11.11
CA ALA A 191 15.54 8.92 -11.12
C ALA A 191 15.92 9.45 -12.51
N LEU A 192 15.14 10.41 -13.02
CA LEU A 192 15.31 10.99 -14.34
C LEU A 192 16.28 12.18 -14.25
N LEU A 193 17.54 12.01 -14.67
CA LEU A 193 18.58 13.06 -14.55
C LEU A 193 18.52 14.09 -15.70
N GLY A 194 17.54 13.95 -16.60
CA GLY A 194 17.25 14.86 -17.70
C GLY A 194 17.81 14.38 -19.04
N GLY A 195 16.93 14.18 -20.01
CA GLY A 195 17.23 13.68 -21.35
C GLY A 195 17.08 12.15 -21.48
N PRO A 196 16.89 11.63 -22.71
CA PRO A 196 16.70 10.19 -22.94
C PRO A 196 17.89 9.35 -22.43
N GLY A 197 17.60 8.25 -21.74
CA GLY A 197 18.57 7.28 -21.22
C GLY A 197 19.44 7.77 -20.04
N ASN A 198 19.33 9.04 -19.64
CA ASN A 198 20.10 9.62 -18.55
C ASN A 198 19.35 9.43 -17.22
N VAL A 199 19.52 8.26 -16.59
CA VAL A 199 18.81 7.88 -15.36
C VAL A 199 19.75 7.33 -14.28
N TRP A 200 19.38 7.51 -13.01
CA TRP A 200 20.00 6.83 -11.88
C TRP A 200 19.11 5.68 -11.40
N THR A 201 19.69 4.49 -11.27
CA THR A 201 18.97 3.24 -10.99
C THR A 201 19.08 2.76 -9.54
N ASP A 202 20.04 3.29 -8.76
CA ASP A 202 20.17 2.96 -7.32
C ASP A 202 19.34 3.93 -6.47
N VAL A 203 18.03 3.94 -6.72
CA VAL A 203 17.04 4.72 -5.96
C VAL A 203 15.67 4.06 -6.04
N ASP A 204 15.07 3.90 -4.87
CA ASP A 204 13.66 3.58 -4.63
C ASP A 204 13.26 4.38 -3.39
N PHE A 205 11.96 4.66 -3.20
CA PHE A 205 11.45 5.44 -2.05
C PHE A 205 10.50 4.60 -1.17
N ALA A 206 10.27 3.32 -1.51
CA ALA A 206 9.38 2.39 -0.80
C ALA A 206 9.94 0.97 -0.67
N HIS A 207 11.14 0.69 -1.18
CA HIS A 207 11.78 -0.63 -1.12
C HIS A 207 13.27 -0.52 -0.81
N TRP A 208 13.87 -1.67 -0.52
CA TRP A 208 15.30 -1.93 -0.35
C TRP A 208 15.95 -1.23 0.85
N ALA A 209 15.16 -0.56 1.69
CA ALA A 209 15.58 0.35 2.75
C ALA A 209 14.42 0.63 3.75
N PRO A 210 14.66 1.23 4.93
CA PRO A 210 13.77 1.23 6.10
C PRO A 210 12.27 1.49 5.90
N ALA A 211 11.87 2.40 5.00
CA ALA A 211 10.46 2.72 4.77
C ALA A 211 9.62 1.57 4.18
N PHE A 212 10.21 0.46 3.74
CA PHE A 212 9.49 -0.65 3.08
C PHE A 212 8.19 -1.06 3.77
N LEU A 213 8.23 -1.31 5.08
CA LEU A 213 7.07 -1.80 5.84
C LEU A 213 6.08 -0.66 6.20
N PRO A 214 6.50 0.50 6.74
CA PRO A 214 5.61 1.66 6.92
C PRO A 214 4.93 2.12 5.62
N TRP A 215 5.63 2.16 4.50
CA TRP A 215 5.09 2.62 3.22
C TRP A 215 3.98 1.69 2.72
N HIS A 216 4.24 0.38 2.68
CA HIS A 216 3.23 -0.59 2.23
C HIS A 216 2.05 -0.69 3.21
N ARG A 217 2.26 -0.46 4.52
CA ARG A 217 1.20 -0.28 5.53
C ARG A 217 0.28 0.90 5.19
N VAL A 218 0.83 2.08 4.91
CA VAL A 218 0.07 3.28 4.51
C VAL A 218 -0.63 3.10 3.16
N TYR A 219 0.05 2.48 2.20
CA TYR A 219 -0.48 2.18 0.87
C TYR A 219 -1.73 1.30 0.93
N LEU A 220 -1.68 0.18 1.66
CA LEU A 220 -2.84 -0.68 1.89
C LEU A 220 -3.98 0.04 2.62
N LEU A 221 -3.65 0.89 3.59
CA LEU A 221 -4.65 1.65 4.37
C LEU A 221 -5.42 2.67 3.51
N HIS A 222 -4.74 3.38 2.61
CA HIS A 222 -5.39 4.25 1.63
C HIS A 222 -6.17 3.46 0.57
N TRP A 223 -5.63 2.34 0.08
CA TRP A 223 -6.34 1.52 -0.91
C TRP A 223 -7.64 0.93 -0.33
N GLU A 224 -7.60 0.46 0.92
CA GLU A 224 -8.77 0.00 1.67
C GLU A 224 -9.79 1.14 1.88
N ARG A 225 -9.32 2.35 2.22
CA ARG A 225 -10.15 3.56 2.39
C ARG A 225 -10.86 3.96 1.09
N GLU A 226 -10.17 3.97 -0.04
CA GLU A 226 -10.79 4.33 -1.32
C GLU A 226 -11.80 3.29 -1.81
N ILE A 227 -11.57 2.00 -1.54
CA ILE A 227 -12.57 0.95 -1.81
C ILE A 227 -13.79 1.12 -0.89
N ARG A 228 -13.62 1.43 0.40
CA ARG A 228 -14.74 1.76 1.31
C ARG A 228 -15.56 2.94 0.80
N LYS A 229 -14.90 4.04 0.40
CA LYS A 229 -15.54 5.26 -0.15
C LYS A 229 -16.30 4.97 -1.45
N LEU A 230 -15.71 4.22 -2.37
CA LEU A 230 -16.31 3.85 -3.66
C LEU A 230 -17.52 2.91 -3.52
N THR A 231 -17.54 2.04 -2.51
CA THR A 231 -18.56 0.99 -2.35
C THR A 231 -19.65 1.35 -1.33
N GLY A 232 -19.39 2.29 -0.42
CA GLY A 232 -20.21 2.57 0.76
C GLY A 232 -20.09 1.52 1.87
N ASP A 233 -19.34 0.43 1.66
CA ASP A 233 -19.12 -0.62 2.65
C ASP A 233 -17.90 -0.29 3.51
N PHE A 234 -18.11 0.54 4.53
CA PHE A 234 -17.05 0.95 5.46
C PHE A 234 -16.51 -0.20 6.33
N GLU A 235 -17.20 -1.35 6.37
CA GLU A 235 -16.75 -2.57 7.07
C GLU A 235 -15.92 -3.50 6.15
N PHE A 236 -15.71 -3.13 4.88
CA PHE A 236 -14.74 -3.80 4.00
C PHE A 236 -13.33 -3.74 4.58
N SER A 237 -12.55 -4.81 4.44
CA SER A 237 -11.11 -4.83 4.71
C SER A 237 -10.38 -5.73 3.72
N ILE A 238 -9.10 -5.44 3.45
CA ILE A 238 -8.28 -6.22 2.53
C ILE A 238 -7.90 -7.54 3.23
N PRO A 239 -8.27 -8.72 2.69
CA PRO A 239 -7.85 -10.00 3.24
C PRO A 239 -6.40 -10.30 2.87
N TYR A 240 -5.76 -11.18 3.64
CA TYR A 240 -4.39 -11.61 3.40
C TYR A 240 -4.35 -13.04 2.82
N TRP A 241 -3.33 -13.35 2.03
CA TRP A 241 -2.96 -14.73 1.69
C TRP A 241 -1.76 -15.15 2.53
N ASP A 242 -2.02 -16.03 3.49
CA ASP A 242 -0.96 -16.77 4.19
C ASP A 242 -0.34 -17.77 3.21
N TRP A 243 0.80 -17.39 2.63
CA TRP A 243 1.52 -18.19 1.63
C TRP A 243 2.55 -19.14 2.24
N ARG A 244 2.59 -19.28 3.57
CA ARG A 244 3.53 -20.18 4.26
C ARG A 244 3.33 -21.61 3.82
N ASP A 245 4.43 -22.27 3.49
CA ASP A 245 4.49 -23.69 3.12
C ASP A 245 3.66 -24.03 1.85
N ALA A 246 3.16 -23.02 1.14
CA ALA A 246 2.38 -23.16 -0.09
C ALA A 246 3.22 -23.80 -1.21
N GLN A 247 2.66 -24.80 -1.87
CA GLN A 247 3.32 -25.53 -2.97
C GLN A 247 2.98 -24.95 -4.35
N GLY A 248 2.06 -23.97 -4.41
CA GLY A 248 1.53 -23.38 -5.64
C GLY A 248 0.93 -22.00 -5.41
N CYS A 249 0.23 -21.46 -6.41
CA CYS A 249 -0.63 -20.30 -6.22
C CYS A 249 -2.02 -20.76 -5.77
N ASP A 250 -2.20 -20.98 -4.46
CA ASP A 250 -3.45 -21.51 -3.91
C ASP A 250 -4.65 -20.55 -4.07
N VAL A 251 -4.37 -19.26 -4.31
CA VAL A 251 -5.38 -18.21 -4.62
C VAL A 251 -5.66 -18.05 -6.12
N CYS A 252 -4.95 -18.76 -7.00
CA CYS A 252 -5.16 -18.73 -8.45
C CYS A 252 -6.31 -19.66 -8.85
N THR A 253 -7.53 -19.34 -8.38
CA THR A 253 -8.77 -20.01 -8.74
C THR A 253 -9.78 -18.99 -9.29
N ASP A 254 -10.75 -19.45 -10.09
CA ASP A 254 -11.75 -18.54 -10.68
C ASP A 254 -12.83 -18.05 -9.69
N ASP A 255 -12.84 -18.56 -8.44
CA ASP A 255 -13.59 -17.97 -7.32
C ASP A 255 -12.74 -17.02 -6.44
N LEU A 256 -11.45 -16.88 -6.75
CA LEU A 256 -10.49 -15.94 -6.18
C LEU A 256 -9.79 -15.15 -7.29
N MET A 257 -8.46 -15.19 -7.38
CA MET A 257 -7.65 -14.25 -8.16
C MET A 257 -7.44 -14.67 -9.62
N GLY A 258 -8.25 -15.61 -10.10
CA GLY A 258 -8.24 -16.16 -11.44
C GLY A 258 -7.27 -17.32 -11.61
N ALA A 259 -7.75 -18.41 -12.20
CA ALA A 259 -6.95 -19.56 -12.57
C ALA A 259 -6.05 -19.26 -13.78
N GLN A 260 -5.09 -20.15 -14.05
CA GLN A 260 -4.31 -20.11 -15.28
C GLN A 260 -5.19 -20.44 -16.49
N SER A 261 -5.02 -19.73 -17.60
CA SER A 261 -5.79 -19.94 -18.82
C SER A 261 -5.39 -21.26 -19.51
N PRO A 262 -6.36 -22.13 -19.88
CA PRO A 262 -6.07 -23.36 -20.61
C PRO A 262 -5.68 -23.13 -22.09
N ARG A 263 -5.54 -21.87 -22.52
CA ARG A 263 -5.11 -21.48 -23.88
C ARG A 263 -3.71 -20.88 -23.94
N ASP A 264 -3.25 -20.28 -22.85
CA ASP A 264 -1.93 -19.66 -22.72
C ASP A 264 -1.57 -19.64 -21.22
N PRO A 265 -0.50 -20.34 -20.77
CA PRO A 265 -0.15 -20.43 -19.36
C PRO A 265 0.30 -19.10 -18.74
N ASN A 266 0.47 -18.03 -19.53
CA ASN A 266 0.85 -16.70 -19.06
C ASN A 266 -0.37 -15.77 -18.85
N LEU A 267 -1.58 -16.21 -19.21
CA LEU A 267 -2.82 -15.44 -19.11
C LEU A 267 -3.77 -16.01 -18.04
N ILE A 268 -4.62 -15.13 -17.51
CA ILE A 268 -5.70 -15.53 -16.59
C ILE A 268 -6.85 -16.19 -17.35
N SER A 269 -7.47 -17.20 -16.71
CA SER A 269 -8.67 -17.91 -17.18
C SER A 269 -9.80 -16.95 -17.56
N PRO A 270 -10.39 -17.08 -18.77
CA PRO A 270 -11.53 -16.27 -19.21
C PRO A 270 -12.81 -16.35 -18.37
N ALA A 271 -12.87 -17.22 -17.35
CA ALA A 271 -13.98 -17.27 -16.40
C ALA A 271 -13.80 -16.28 -15.23
N SER A 272 -12.58 -15.81 -14.98
CA SER A 272 -12.31 -14.76 -13.99
C SER A 272 -12.37 -13.36 -14.61
N VAL A 273 -12.90 -12.39 -13.86
CA VAL A 273 -12.95 -10.97 -14.26
C VAL A 273 -11.55 -10.39 -14.51
N PHE A 274 -10.51 -10.93 -13.87
CA PHE A 274 -9.14 -10.45 -14.02
C PHE A 274 -8.54 -10.76 -15.40
N SER A 275 -9.16 -11.64 -16.20
CA SER A 275 -8.75 -11.88 -17.60
C SER A 275 -9.06 -10.72 -18.55
N SER A 276 -9.99 -9.82 -18.20
CA SER A 276 -10.26 -8.59 -18.98
C SER A 276 -9.40 -7.41 -18.53
N TRP A 277 -8.70 -7.53 -17.40
CA TRP A 277 -7.90 -6.44 -16.85
C TRP A 277 -6.71 -6.12 -17.75
N ARG A 278 -6.50 -4.83 -17.96
CA ARG A 278 -5.36 -4.31 -18.71
C ARG A 278 -4.38 -3.62 -17.76
N VAL A 279 -3.09 -3.86 -17.98
CA VAL A 279 -2.02 -3.30 -17.15
C VAL A 279 -1.59 -1.92 -17.65
N MET A 280 -1.05 -1.11 -16.76
CA MET A 280 -0.37 0.15 -17.06
C MET A 280 0.92 0.27 -16.24
N CYS A 281 1.81 1.18 -16.64
CA CYS A 281 3.11 1.40 -16.00
C CYS A 281 4.04 0.19 -15.98
N SER A 282 3.81 -0.78 -16.86
CA SER A 282 4.54 -2.06 -16.93
C SER A 282 5.85 -1.98 -17.73
N ARG A 283 6.07 -0.90 -18.49
CA ARG A 283 7.24 -0.70 -19.36
C ARG A 283 8.26 0.28 -18.77
N ALA A 284 8.61 0.08 -17.49
CA ALA A 284 9.49 0.99 -16.73
C ALA A 284 10.85 1.29 -17.41
N GLU A 285 11.40 0.34 -18.17
CA GLU A 285 12.62 0.52 -18.97
C GLU A 285 12.41 1.49 -20.15
N ASP A 286 11.31 1.37 -20.90
CA ASP A 286 10.98 2.29 -22.02
C ASP A 286 10.83 3.73 -21.53
N TYR A 287 10.12 3.96 -20.42
CA TYR A 287 9.97 5.31 -19.87
C TYR A 287 11.32 5.87 -19.40
N SER A 288 12.19 5.02 -18.82
CA SER A 288 13.55 5.40 -18.39
C SER A 288 14.44 5.77 -19.59
N VAL A 289 14.40 4.96 -20.66
CA VAL A 289 15.12 5.23 -21.92
C VAL A 289 14.60 6.49 -22.60
N ARG A 290 13.29 6.77 -22.52
CA ARG A 290 12.68 7.99 -23.10
C ARG A 290 12.83 9.23 -22.21
N GLY A 291 13.09 9.06 -20.91
CA GLY A 291 13.19 10.14 -19.92
C GLY A 291 11.84 10.73 -19.50
N VAL A 292 10.77 9.92 -19.46
CA VAL A 292 9.38 10.35 -19.20
C VAL A 292 8.71 9.56 -18.07
N LEU A 293 7.51 9.97 -17.65
CA LEU A 293 6.66 9.20 -16.72
C LEU A 293 5.72 8.23 -17.44
N CYS A 294 5.16 7.27 -16.69
CA CYS A 294 3.99 6.50 -17.11
C CYS A 294 2.79 7.44 -17.34
N ASP A 295 2.12 7.31 -18.49
CA ASP A 295 1.02 8.17 -18.94
C ASP A 295 -0.39 7.62 -18.64
N GLY A 296 -0.47 6.42 -18.04
CA GLY A 296 -1.71 5.72 -17.67
C GLY A 296 -2.40 4.96 -18.80
N ASN A 297 -1.85 4.98 -20.00
CA ASN A 297 -2.41 4.20 -21.09
C ASN A 297 -2.24 2.69 -20.84
N TYR A 298 -3.24 1.91 -21.23
CA TYR A 298 -3.26 0.46 -21.01
C TYR A 298 -2.42 -0.31 -22.05
N GLU A 299 -1.42 -1.04 -21.57
CA GLU A 299 -0.28 -1.53 -22.37
C GLU A 299 -0.36 -3.01 -22.78
N GLY A 300 -1.21 -3.80 -22.14
CA GLY A 300 -1.32 -5.25 -22.32
C GLY A 300 -2.37 -5.86 -21.38
N PRO A 301 -2.62 -7.18 -21.45
CA PRO A 301 -3.39 -7.90 -20.44
C PRO A 301 -2.57 -8.09 -19.15
N LEU A 302 -3.23 -8.49 -18.06
CA LEU A 302 -2.55 -9.01 -16.87
C LEU A 302 -1.82 -10.33 -17.20
N LEU A 303 -0.54 -10.44 -16.81
CA LEU A 303 0.30 -11.63 -17.05
C LEU A 303 0.62 -12.34 -15.74
N ARG A 304 0.49 -13.67 -15.71
CA ARG A 304 0.83 -14.50 -14.54
C ARG A 304 1.08 -15.95 -14.95
N ASN A 305 2.18 -16.56 -14.53
CA ASN A 305 2.52 -17.96 -14.81
C ASN A 305 3.20 -18.63 -13.58
N PRO A 306 2.47 -18.81 -12.45
CA PRO A 306 3.09 -19.16 -11.17
C PRO A 306 3.82 -20.50 -11.20
N GLY A 307 4.99 -20.56 -10.56
CA GLY A 307 5.85 -21.75 -10.54
C GLY A 307 6.82 -21.87 -11.73
N ASN A 308 6.54 -21.20 -12.86
CA ASN A 308 7.43 -21.15 -14.04
C ASN A 308 8.50 -20.03 -13.94
N HIS A 309 8.94 -19.70 -12.73
CA HIS A 309 9.88 -18.62 -12.43
C HIS A 309 11.34 -19.05 -12.61
N ASN A 310 12.29 -18.13 -12.40
CA ASN A 310 13.71 -18.49 -12.40
C ASN A 310 14.09 -19.21 -11.09
N HIS A 311 14.13 -20.55 -11.15
CA HIS A 311 14.49 -21.45 -10.04
C HIS A 311 15.91 -21.22 -9.46
N ASN A 312 16.77 -20.44 -10.14
CA ASN A 312 18.08 -20.04 -9.62
C ASN A 312 18.05 -18.78 -8.73
N LEU A 313 16.91 -18.07 -8.68
CA LEU A 313 16.69 -16.90 -7.82
C LEU A 313 15.73 -17.20 -6.66
N VAL A 314 14.80 -18.13 -6.86
CA VAL A 314 13.80 -18.58 -5.87
C VAL A 314 13.60 -20.06 -6.07
N ALA A 315 13.85 -20.89 -5.05
CA ALA A 315 13.67 -22.34 -5.17
C ALA A 315 12.23 -22.81 -4.90
N ARG A 316 11.47 -22.06 -4.08
CA ARG A 316 10.08 -22.31 -3.68
C ARG A 316 9.51 -21.10 -2.94
N LEU A 317 8.23 -21.13 -2.60
CA LEU A 317 7.65 -20.19 -1.62
C LEU A 317 8.19 -20.47 -0.19
N PRO A 318 8.15 -19.47 0.72
CA PRO A 318 8.76 -19.60 2.05
C PRO A 318 7.91 -20.42 3.02
N THR A 319 8.57 -21.02 4.00
CA THR A 319 8.01 -21.87 5.05
C THR A 319 7.61 -21.09 6.30
N ALA A 320 6.81 -21.70 7.17
CA ALA A 320 6.58 -21.16 8.52
C ALA A 320 7.87 -21.00 9.34
N ALA A 321 8.89 -21.83 9.11
CA ALA A 321 10.19 -21.73 9.79
C ALA A 321 10.99 -20.48 9.34
N GLU A 322 10.95 -20.13 8.06
CA GLU A 322 11.59 -18.92 7.53
C GLU A 322 10.88 -17.64 7.97
N VAL A 323 9.54 -17.68 8.09
CA VAL A 323 8.77 -16.58 8.71
C VAL A 323 9.11 -16.42 10.18
N GLU A 324 9.14 -17.50 10.96
CA GLU A 324 9.47 -17.45 12.39
C GLU A 324 10.92 -16.98 12.64
N PHE A 325 11.89 -17.47 11.84
CA PHE A 325 13.26 -16.95 11.85
C PHE A 325 13.29 -15.44 11.58
N THR A 326 12.58 -14.98 10.54
CA THR A 326 12.52 -13.55 10.19
C THR A 326 11.99 -12.72 11.37
N VAL A 327 10.85 -13.12 11.96
CA VAL A 327 10.25 -12.42 13.11
C VAL A 327 11.11 -12.52 14.38
N SER A 328 12.04 -13.49 14.47
CA SER A 328 12.98 -13.58 15.60
C SER A 328 14.07 -12.48 15.63
N LEU A 329 14.38 -11.86 14.49
CA LEU A 329 15.39 -10.80 14.39
C LEU A 329 14.96 -9.58 15.21
N ARG A 330 15.86 -9.02 16.03
CA ARG A 330 15.55 -7.93 16.97
C ARG A 330 15.68 -6.54 16.38
N ASP A 331 16.66 -6.36 15.51
CA ASP A 331 16.99 -5.05 14.93
C ASP A 331 16.11 -4.79 13.71
N TYR A 332 15.43 -3.63 13.69
CA TYR A 332 14.53 -3.28 12.59
C TYR A 332 15.29 -3.23 11.26
N ASP A 333 16.40 -2.50 11.25
CA ASP A 333 17.33 -2.42 10.13
C ASP A 333 18.77 -2.21 10.64
N THR A 334 19.77 -2.44 9.81
CA THR A 334 21.18 -2.48 10.23
C THR A 334 22.15 -1.89 9.20
N GLY A 335 23.35 -1.51 9.66
CA GLY A 335 24.46 -1.12 8.78
C GLY A 335 24.16 0.13 7.94
N SER A 336 24.28 0.00 6.62
CA SER A 336 23.92 1.07 5.66
C SER A 336 22.42 1.18 5.40
N MET A 337 21.60 0.28 5.95
CA MET A 337 20.14 0.28 5.83
C MET A 337 19.68 0.22 4.36
N ASP A 338 20.39 -0.56 3.55
CA ASP A 338 20.09 -0.85 2.16
C ASP A 338 19.94 -2.37 1.91
N ARG A 339 20.08 -2.81 0.66
CA ARG A 339 20.05 -4.22 0.23
C ARG A 339 21.08 -5.12 0.92
N SER A 340 22.19 -4.56 1.42
CA SER A 340 23.28 -5.28 2.08
C SER A 340 23.14 -5.40 3.60
N ALA A 341 22.08 -4.85 4.19
CA ALA A 341 21.82 -4.89 5.63
C ALA A 341 21.68 -6.34 6.15
N ASN A 342 22.56 -6.73 7.07
CA ASN A 342 22.65 -8.09 7.61
C ASN A 342 22.07 -8.16 9.03
N PHE A 343 21.36 -9.25 9.37
CA PHE A 343 20.56 -9.41 10.59
C PHE A 343 19.43 -8.37 10.74
N SER A 344 19.15 -7.60 9.69
CA SER A 344 18.03 -6.65 9.56
C SER A 344 16.70 -7.39 9.38
N PHE A 345 15.73 -7.12 10.24
CA PHE A 345 14.36 -7.63 10.08
C PHE A 345 13.74 -7.14 8.76
N ARG A 346 13.83 -5.84 8.47
CA ARG A 346 13.28 -5.21 7.26
C ARG A 346 13.83 -5.87 6.00
N ASN A 347 15.15 -5.99 5.88
CA ASN A 347 15.80 -6.56 4.69
C ASN A 347 15.39 -8.05 4.52
N THR A 348 15.41 -8.82 5.62
CA THR A 348 15.08 -10.26 5.60
C THR A 348 13.62 -10.49 5.20
N LEU A 349 12.67 -9.71 5.74
CA LEU A 349 11.25 -9.80 5.37
C LEU A 349 11.00 -9.34 3.93
N GLU A 350 11.69 -8.30 3.48
CA GLU A 350 11.63 -7.82 2.10
C GLU A 350 12.13 -8.86 1.08
N GLY A 351 13.01 -9.76 1.52
CA GLY A 351 13.49 -10.92 0.77
C GLY A 351 14.99 -10.94 0.49
N LEU A 352 15.77 -10.08 1.15
CA LEU A 352 17.22 -10.00 1.04
C LEU A 352 17.92 -10.35 2.37
N GLY A 353 19.02 -11.09 2.28
CA GLY A 353 19.79 -11.49 3.45
C GLY A 353 21.15 -12.05 3.04
N ASN A 354 21.70 -12.99 3.81
CA ASN A 354 22.99 -13.61 3.53
C ASN A 354 23.03 -14.58 2.33
N SER A 355 21.95 -14.69 1.55
CA SER A 355 21.84 -15.58 0.39
C SER A 355 21.92 -14.81 -0.93
N ARG A 356 22.19 -15.54 -2.02
CA ARG A 356 21.96 -15.07 -3.40
C ARG A 356 20.54 -15.35 -3.89
N GLU A 357 19.79 -16.16 -3.15
CA GLU A 357 18.38 -16.47 -3.40
C GLU A 357 17.50 -15.43 -2.69
N MET A 358 16.41 -15.04 -3.34
CA MET A 358 15.42 -14.08 -2.85
C MET A 358 14.41 -14.80 -1.96
N GLY A 359 14.31 -14.40 -0.69
CA GLY A 359 13.37 -14.97 0.28
C GLY A 359 12.03 -14.22 0.37
N MET A 360 11.19 -14.66 1.31
CA MET A 360 10.10 -13.88 1.90
C MET A 360 9.24 -13.09 0.88
N HIS A 361 9.09 -11.77 1.01
CA HIS A 361 8.29 -10.95 0.10
C HIS A 361 8.70 -11.10 -1.38
N ALA A 362 9.97 -10.83 -1.69
CA ALA A 362 10.48 -10.89 -3.06
C ALA A 362 10.31 -12.28 -3.72
N SER A 363 10.35 -13.36 -2.93
CA SER A 363 10.16 -14.72 -3.43
C SER A 363 8.80 -14.90 -4.10
N LEU A 364 7.71 -14.34 -3.55
CA LEU A 364 6.37 -14.50 -4.13
C LEU A 364 6.22 -13.64 -5.40
N HIS A 365 6.74 -12.42 -5.39
CA HIS A 365 6.78 -11.54 -6.56
C HIS A 365 7.46 -12.22 -7.76
N ILE A 366 8.60 -12.88 -7.54
CA ILE A 366 9.30 -13.66 -8.57
C ILE A 366 8.54 -14.95 -8.92
N PHE A 367 8.04 -15.69 -7.92
CA PHE A 367 7.36 -16.98 -8.10
C PHE A 367 6.17 -16.91 -9.06
N MET A 368 5.43 -15.80 -9.02
CA MET A 368 4.26 -15.52 -9.87
C MET A 368 4.57 -15.42 -11.37
N ASN A 369 5.83 -15.15 -11.74
CA ASN A 369 6.34 -15.04 -13.10
C ASN A 369 5.40 -14.31 -14.07
N GLY A 370 5.32 -12.99 -13.93
CA GLY A 370 4.41 -12.14 -14.71
C GLY A 370 4.43 -10.70 -14.24
N SER A 371 3.27 -10.03 -14.23
CA SER A 371 3.14 -8.63 -13.81
C SER A 371 3.65 -8.41 -12.38
N MET A 372 3.38 -9.34 -11.45
CA MET A 372 3.94 -9.34 -10.08
C MET A 372 5.48 -9.31 -10.01
N SER A 373 6.18 -9.76 -11.05
CA SER A 373 7.64 -9.93 -11.05
C SER A 373 8.42 -8.69 -11.48
N SER A 374 7.73 -7.66 -12.00
CA SER A 374 8.28 -6.30 -12.11
C SER A 374 7.97 -5.55 -10.82
N VAL A 375 8.96 -4.92 -10.18
CA VAL A 375 8.73 -4.10 -8.98
C VAL A 375 7.67 -3.03 -9.29
N GLN A 376 7.95 -2.17 -10.28
CA GLN A 376 7.11 -1.05 -10.68
C GLN A 376 5.74 -1.47 -11.25
N GLY A 377 5.67 -2.66 -11.87
CA GLY A 377 4.43 -3.19 -12.47
C GLY A 377 3.58 -4.04 -11.54
N SER A 378 4.09 -4.47 -10.38
CA SER A 378 3.50 -5.55 -9.60
C SER A 378 2.09 -5.28 -9.08
N ALA A 379 1.80 -4.05 -8.65
CA ALA A 379 0.49 -3.65 -8.15
C ALA A 379 -0.67 -3.81 -9.18
N ASN A 380 -0.38 -3.99 -10.47
CA ASN A 380 -1.40 -4.32 -11.47
C ASN A 380 -2.13 -5.65 -11.18
N ASP A 381 -1.49 -6.59 -10.47
CA ASP A 381 -2.06 -7.88 -10.13
C ASP A 381 -2.81 -7.81 -8.78
N PRO A 382 -4.09 -8.23 -8.69
CA PRO A 382 -4.83 -8.22 -7.42
C PRO A 382 -4.24 -9.14 -6.33
N ILE A 383 -3.34 -10.07 -6.67
CA ILE A 383 -2.57 -10.84 -5.68
C ILE A 383 -1.66 -9.93 -4.85
N PHE A 384 -1.21 -8.79 -5.38
CA PHE A 384 -0.40 -7.81 -4.63
C PHE A 384 -1.04 -7.46 -3.29
N LEU A 385 -2.34 -7.16 -3.29
CA LEU A 385 -3.09 -6.78 -2.09
C LEU A 385 -3.05 -7.86 -1.00
N LEU A 386 -3.26 -9.11 -1.38
CA LEU A 386 -3.28 -10.26 -0.47
C LEU A 386 -1.88 -10.61 0.02
N HIS A 387 -0.87 -10.44 -0.83
CA HIS A 387 0.54 -10.64 -0.48
C HIS A 387 1.02 -9.58 0.51
N HIS A 388 0.84 -8.30 0.20
CA HIS A 388 1.27 -7.19 1.06
C HIS A 388 0.47 -7.11 2.34
N ALA A 389 -0.83 -7.44 2.33
CA ALA A 389 -1.59 -7.58 3.57
C ALA A 389 -1.06 -8.71 4.47
N TYR A 390 -0.40 -9.74 3.92
CA TYR A 390 0.29 -10.75 4.72
C TYR A 390 1.68 -10.30 5.18
N VAL A 391 2.47 -9.63 4.34
CA VAL A 391 3.75 -9.01 4.74
C VAL A 391 3.56 -8.02 5.89
N ASP A 392 2.52 -7.19 5.82
CA ASP A 392 2.11 -6.27 6.89
C ASP A 392 1.67 -7.01 8.19
N SER A 393 1.18 -8.24 8.08
CA SER A 393 0.89 -9.11 9.23
C SER A 393 2.15 -9.73 9.84
N ILE A 394 3.22 -9.93 9.07
CA ILE A 394 4.53 -10.35 9.61
C ILE A 394 5.19 -9.15 10.31
N TYR A 395 5.06 -7.94 9.76
CA TYR A 395 5.47 -6.70 10.41
C TYR A 395 4.73 -6.46 11.74
N GLU A 396 3.41 -6.68 11.79
CA GLU A 396 2.64 -6.57 13.03
C GLU A 396 3.04 -7.61 14.10
N GLN A 397 3.39 -8.85 13.70
CA GLN A 397 3.94 -9.84 14.64
C GLN A 397 5.27 -9.39 15.23
N TRP A 398 6.15 -8.81 14.41
CA TRP A 398 7.44 -8.30 14.85
C TRP A 398 7.29 -7.12 15.82
N LEU A 399 6.43 -6.15 15.50
CA LEU A 399 6.10 -5.02 16.38
C LEU A 399 5.57 -5.49 17.75
N ARG A 400 4.65 -6.47 17.76
CA ARG A 400 4.11 -7.06 19.00
C ARG A 400 5.13 -7.87 19.80
N ARG A 401 6.06 -8.54 19.12
CA ARG A 401 7.07 -9.41 19.76
C ARG A 401 8.19 -8.63 20.43
N HIS A 402 8.69 -7.58 19.78
CA HIS A 402 9.88 -6.83 20.26
C HIS A 402 9.54 -5.49 20.91
N ALA A 403 8.33 -4.96 20.73
CA ALA A 403 7.87 -3.67 21.26
C ALA A 403 8.92 -2.54 21.11
N PRO A 404 9.44 -2.30 19.88
CA PRO A 404 10.58 -1.43 19.65
C PRO A 404 10.27 0.04 20.00
N GLU A 405 11.28 0.76 20.48
CA GLU A 405 11.18 2.21 20.60
C GLU A 405 11.16 2.89 19.23
N GLN A 406 10.55 4.08 19.17
CA GLN A 406 10.59 4.98 18.00
C GLN A 406 12.01 5.45 17.61
N THR A 407 13.01 5.15 18.43
CA THR A 407 14.44 5.37 18.21
C THR A 407 15.09 4.28 17.37
N HIS A 408 14.48 3.08 17.26
CA HIS A 408 14.97 1.99 16.41
C HIS A 408 14.70 2.23 14.91
N TYR A 409 13.81 3.15 14.56
CA TYR A 409 13.61 3.58 13.17
C TYR A 409 14.61 4.72 12.84
N PRO A 410 15.43 4.60 11.78
CA PRO A 410 16.59 5.46 11.57
C PRO A 410 16.26 6.92 11.27
N GLU A 411 16.91 7.82 11.99
CA GLU A 411 16.65 9.25 11.95
C GLU A 411 17.26 9.96 10.73
N PHE A 412 18.48 9.57 10.36
CA PHE A 412 19.26 10.13 9.27
C PHE A 412 20.17 9.05 8.64
N ASN A 413 20.82 9.38 7.52
CA ASN A 413 21.71 8.50 6.73
C ASN A 413 21.07 7.23 6.13
N ALA A 414 19.77 6.98 6.30
CA ALA A 414 19.08 5.98 5.50
C ALA A 414 18.95 6.46 4.03
N PRO A 415 18.82 5.54 3.04
CA PRO A 415 18.60 5.91 1.64
C PRO A 415 17.46 6.93 1.44
N ILE A 416 17.57 7.76 0.40
CA ILE A 416 16.64 8.90 0.18
C ILE A 416 15.18 8.44 0.15
N GLY A 417 14.33 9.04 0.99
CA GLY A 417 12.96 8.59 1.22
C GLY A 417 12.74 7.81 2.52
N HIS A 418 13.79 7.19 3.07
CA HIS A 418 13.65 6.19 4.14
C HIS A 418 13.95 6.71 5.56
N ASN A 419 14.50 7.92 5.72
CA ASN A 419 14.69 8.60 7.02
C ASN A 419 13.35 8.79 7.79
N ARG A 420 13.38 8.78 9.14
CA ARG A 420 12.17 8.78 10.00
C ARG A 420 11.18 9.92 9.74
N GLN A 421 11.67 11.13 9.47
CA GLN A 421 10.86 12.33 9.23
C GLN A 421 10.57 12.59 7.75
N TYR A 422 10.95 11.69 6.84
CA TYR A 422 10.69 11.84 5.41
C TYR A 422 9.19 11.62 5.13
N HIS A 423 8.58 12.48 4.31
CA HIS A 423 7.19 12.30 3.87
C HIS A 423 7.13 11.26 2.75
N MET A 424 6.39 10.18 2.95
CA MET A 424 6.27 9.05 2.03
C MET A 424 5.82 9.52 0.64
N VAL A 425 6.62 9.21 -0.37
CA VAL A 425 6.35 9.53 -1.78
C VAL A 425 5.35 8.52 -2.37
N PRO A 426 4.31 8.90 -3.13
CA PRO A 426 3.83 10.24 -3.46
C PRO A 426 2.51 10.56 -2.74
N PHE A 427 2.40 10.29 -1.43
CA PHE A 427 1.15 10.52 -0.70
C PHE A 427 0.86 12.01 -0.51
N ILE A 428 -0.40 12.39 -0.76
CA ILE A 428 -1.04 13.63 -0.29
C ILE A 428 -2.45 13.22 0.19
N PRO A 429 -2.83 13.38 1.46
CA PRO A 429 -2.13 14.09 2.55
C PRO A 429 -0.77 13.46 2.90
N LEU A 430 0.09 14.28 3.52
CA LEU A 430 1.46 13.90 3.85
C LEU A 430 1.49 12.94 5.06
N HIS A 431 2.41 11.98 5.00
CA HIS A 431 2.61 10.95 6.01
C HIS A 431 4.10 10.71 6.22
N ARG A 432 4.59 10.77 7.45
CA ARG A 432 6.00 10.52 7.78
C ARG A 432 6.24 9.05 8.13
N ASN A 433 7.39 8.51 7.76
CA ASN A 433 7.75 7.10 8.04
C ASN A 433 7.53 6.70 9.51
N ILE A 434 7.90 7.58 10.45
CA ILE A 434 7.76 7.37 11.90
C ILE A 434 6.31 7.24 12.38
N GLU A 435 5.33 7.83 11.69
CA GLU A 435 3.91 7.79 12.09
C GLU A 435 3.31 6.38 11.96
N TYR A 436 3.90 5.57 11.09
CA TYR A 436 3.46 4.21 10.78
C TYR A 436 4.44 3.14 11.25
N PHE A 437 5.47 3.55 12.01
CA PHE A 437 6.24 2.69 12.89
C PHE A 437 5.48 2.46 14.21
N THR A 438 4.28 1.88 14.10
CA THR A 438 3.33 1.66 15.21
C THR A 438 2.44 0.44 14.93
N SER A 439 1.84 -0.14 15.97
CA SER A 439 0.93 -1.29 15.82
C SER A 439 -0.29 -0.94 14.97
N SER A 440 -0.72 -1.90 14.14
CA SER A 440 -1.95 -1.84 13.34
C SER A 440 -3.18 -1.49 14.18
N LYS A 441 -3.17 -1.88 15.47
CA LYS A 441 -4.26 -1.63 16.40
C LYS A 441 -4.50 -0.13 16.64
N GLU A 442 -3.45 0.67 16.71
CA GLU A 442 -3.56 2.14 16.84
C GLU A 442 -3.94 2.81 15.51
N LEU A 443 -3.79 2.10 14.40
CA LEU A 443 -4.33 2.46 13.08
C LEU A 443 -5.73 1.86 12.83
N GLY A 444 -6.35 1.27 13.85
CA GLY A 444 -7.71 0.74 13.80
C GLY A 444 -7.91 -0.56 13.02
N TYR A 445 -6.90 -1.41 12.89
CA TYR A 445 -7.08 -2.75 12.32
C TYR A 445 -6.25 -3.83 13.02
N GLN A 446 -6.74 -5.07 12.93
CA GLN A 446 -6.03 -6.26 13.43
C GLN A 446 -6.14 -7.42 12.44
N TYR A 447 -5.30 -8.42 12.64
CA TYR A 447 -5.30 -9.67 11.87
C TYR A 447 -6.03 -10.76 12.66
N SER A 448 -6.92 -11.51 12.02
CA SER A 448 -7.83 -12.44 12.70
C SER A 448 -7.13 -13.50 13.56
N TYR A 449 -5.94 -13.95 13.14
CA TYR A 449 -5.14 -14.95 13.87
C TYR A 449 -4.35 -14.38 15.07
N MET A 450 -4.37 -13.06 15.27
CA MET A 450 -3.74 -12.38 16.41
C MET A 450 -4.75 -11.95 17.48
N LEU A 451 -6.06 -12.11 17.23
CA LEU A 451 -7.11 -11.78 18.19
C LEU A 451 -7.15 -12.76 19.37
N SER A 452 -6.63 -13.98 19.17
CA SER A 452 -6.64 -15.07 20.15
C SER A 452 -5.48 -15.04 21.16
N SER A 453 -4.77 -13.91 21.30
CA SER A 453 -3.79 -13.73 22.37
C SER A 453 -4.45 -13.48 23.73
N VAL A 454 -5.28 -14.43 24.17
CA VAL A 454 -5.66 -14.55 25.58
C VAL A 454 -4.37 -14.80 26.35
N ILE A 455 -4.07 -13.94 27.32
CA ILE A 455 -2.91 -14.15 28.19
C ILE A 455 -3.26 -15.33 29.09
N CYS A 456 -2.69 -16.50 28.81
CA CYS A 456 -2.64 -17.59 29.77
C CYS A 456 -1.72 -17.19 30.92
N ILE A 457 -2.27 -16.42 31.88
CA ILE A 457 -1.65 -16.18 33.17
C ILE A 457 -1.71 -17.51 33.92
N CYS A 458 -0.65 -18.31 33.76
CA CYS A 458 -0.42 -19.50 34.56
C CYS A 458 0.00 -19.06 35.97
N ASP A 459 -0.94 -18.56 36.77
CA ASP A 459 -0.73 -18.36 38.20
C ASP A 459 -0.39 -19.71 38.84
N TYR A 460 0.85 -19.82 39.31
CA TYR A 460 1.40 -21.06 39.86
C TYR A 460 0.89 -21.27 41.29
N ASP A 461 -0.36 -21.73 41.42
CA ASP A 461 -0.87 -22.27 42.68
C ASP A 461 -0.25 -23.66 42.93
N PRO A 462 0.56 -23.86 44.00
CA PRO A 462 1.25 -25.12 44.25
C PRO A 462 0.34 -26.33 44.56
N GLY A 463 -0.99 -26.16 44.56
CA GLY A 463 -1.97 -27.20 44.93
C GLY A 463 -2.75 -27.88 43.81
N VAL A 464 -2.73 -27.40 42.55
CA VAL A 464 -3.71 -27.83 41.52
C VAL A 464 -3.05 -28.30 40.21
N LEU A 465 -3.08 -29.62 39.97
CA LEU A 465 -2.77 -30.19 38.64
C LEU A 465 -4.00 -30.09 37.72
N GLY A 466 -4.11 -28.99 36.96
CA GLY A 466 -5.11 -28.89 35.89
C GLY A 466 -5.31 -27.48 35.33
N CYS A 467 -4.97 -27.28 34.05
CA CYS A 467 -5.30 -26.06 33.32
C CYS A 467 -6.75 -26.11 32.81
N VAL A 468 -7.58 -25.14 33.20
CA VAL A 468 -8.95 -24.98 32.67
C VAL A 468 -8.96 -23.83 31.66
N ALA A 469 -9.05 -24.15 30.37
CA ALA A 469 -9.23 -23.16 29.32
C ALA A 469 -10.72 -22.86 29.09
N MET A 470 -11.21 -21.71 29.57
CA MET A 470 -12.57 -21.24 29.25
C MET A 470 -12.60 -20.52 27.90
N ALA A 471 -12.88 -21.27 26.82
CA ALA A 471 -13.21 -20.70 25.52
C ALA A 471 -14.63 -20.10 25.54
N THR A 472 -14.76 -18.78 25.34
CA THR A 472 -16.05 -18.06 25.32
C THR A 472 -16.78 -18.13 23.96
N GLN A 473 -16.69 -19.28 23.31
CA GLN A 473 -17.63 -19.79 22.30
C GLN A 473 -17.42 -21.30 22.18
N GLY A 474 -18.51 -22.06 22.16
CA GLY A 474 -18.48 -23.46 22.61
C GLY A 474 -18.10 -24.49 21.55
N GLU A 475 -16.92 -25.10 21.72
CA GLU A 475 -16.58 -26.45 21.26
C GLU A 475 -15.57 -27.07 22.26
N GLU A 476 -15.93 -28.17 22.93
CA GLU A 476 -15.06 -28.85 23.90
C GLU A 476 -14.07 -29.79 23.19
N ILE A 477 -12.83 -29.33 22.97
CA ILE A 477 -11.74 -30.19 22.49
C ILE A 477 -11.07 -30.86 23.69
N ILE A 478 -11.50 -32.10 23.99
CA ILE A 478 -10.87 -32.94 25.02
C ILE A 478 -9.54 -33.49 24.49
N VAL A 479 -8.42 -32.96 24.97
CA VAL A 479 -7.07 -33.48 24.66
C VAL A 479 -6.70 -34.58 25.66
N PRO A 480 -6.45 -35.83 25.24
CA PRO A 480 -5.98 -36.89 26.14
C PRO A 480 -4.51 -36.68 26.54
N PRO A 481 -4.10 -37.01 27.78
CA PRO A 481 -2.74 -36.81 28.24
C PRO A 481 -1.74 -37.72 27.50
N THR A 482 -0.67 -37.11 26.97
CA THR A 482 0.46 -37.83 26.38
C THR A 482 1.21 -38.60 27.47
N ARG A 483 1.56 -39.86 27.20
CA ARG A 483 2.41 -40.65 28.11
C ARG A 483 3.82 -40.08 28.14
N GLU A 484 4.32 -39.77 29.32
CA GLU A 484 5.72 -39.43 29.54
C GLU A 484 6.62 -40.64 29.21
N GLY A 485 7.70 -40.39 28.47
CA GLY A 485 8.76 -41.37 28.23
C GLY A 485 9.86 -41.21 29.29
N THR A 486 9.75 -41.89 30.42
CA THR A 486 10.81 -41.91 31.43
C THR A 486 12.00 -42.76 30.98
N SER A 487 13.19 -42.17 30.99
CA SER A 487 14.44 -42.90 30.80
C SER A 487 14.89 -43.54 32.11
N HIS A 488 15.41 -44.77 32.05
CA HIS A 488 16.15 -45.38 33.15
C HIS A 488 17.28 -46.27 32.63
N HIS A 489 18.42 -46.21 33.31
CA HIS A 489 19.62 -47.00 33.05
C HIS A 489 19.72 -48.18 34.03
N GLN A 490 20.38 -49.27 33.58
CA GLN A 490 20.82 -50.44 34.37
C GLN A 490 19.68 -51.33 34.91
N GLN A 491 19.81 -52.66 34.92
CA GLN A 491 21.02 -53.48 34.84
C GLN A 491 21.22 -54.22 33.50
#